data_AF-A0A0M3JNW9-F1
#
_entry.id   AF-A0A0M3JNW9-F1
#
_cell.length_a   1.000
_cell.length_b   1.000
_cell.length_c   1.000
_cell.angle_alpha   90.00
_cell.angle_beta   90.00
_cell.angle_gamma   90.00
#
_symmetry.space_group_name_H-M   'P 1'
#
loop_
_entity.id
_entity.type
_entity.pdbx_description
1 polymer ?
#
loop_
_entity_poly.entity_id
_entity_poly.type
_entity_poly.pdbx_seq_one_letter_code
_entity_poly.pdbx_strand_id
1 'polypeptide(L)' 'MSIFGGIVILEEICSFPGYIFIAGRSDRMPEEVMAQLKEIVSERGLDADAYFRQLEAKGRVQFETWG' A
#
# COMPACT_ATOMS: atom_id res chain seq x y z
N MET A 1 -10.59 8.18 9.70
CA MET A 1 -10.08 8.55 8.37
C MET A 1 -10.66 7.55 7.39
N SER A 2 -11.60 7.98 6.55
CA SER A 2 -12.35 7.08 5.66
C SER A 2 -11.93 7.34 4.23
N ILE A 3 -11.25 6.37 3.62
CA ILE A 3 -10.93 6.35 2.20
C ILE A 3 -12.11 5.69 1.47
N PHE A 4 -12.87 6.49 0.71
CA PHE A 4 -13.89 6.00 -0.22
C PHE A 4 -13.22 5.71 -1.56
N GLY A 5 -13.26 4.45 -2.00
CA GLY A 5 -12.82 4.03 -3.34
C GLY A 5 -11.44 3.37 -3.36
N GLY A 6 -11.37 2.14 -2.86
CA GLY A 6 -10.18 1.30 -2.86
C GLY A 6 -10.17 0.45 -1.59
N ILE A 7 -10.46 -0.84 -1.70
CA ILE A 7 -10.38 -1.75 -0.54
C ILE A 7 -8.91 -1.89 -0.18
N VAL A 8 -8.49 -1.21 0.89
CA VAL A 8 -7.21 -1.45 1.55
C VAL A 8 -7.52 -2.17 2.86
N ILE A 9 -7.20 -3.47 2.94
CA ILE A 9 -7.34 -4.23 4.19
C ILE A 9 -6.14 -3.86 5.08
N LEU A 10 -6.35 -2.85 5.93
CA LEU A 10 -5.30 -2.23 6.76
C LEU A 10 -4.85 -3.09 7.95
N GLU A 11 -5.65 -4.08 8.37
CA GLU A 11 -5.37 -4.82 9.62
C GLU A 11 -4.14 -5.74 9.54
N GLU A 12 -3.64 -6.03 8.33
CA GLU A 12 -2.55 -6.99 8.12
C GLU A 12 -1.26 -6.40 7.54
N ILE A 13 -1.19 -5.08 7.29
CA ILE A 13 -0.02 -4.42 6.68
C ILE A 13 1.28 -4.65 7.47
N CYS A 14 1.22 -4.98 8.76
CA CYS A 14 2.41 -5.34 9.55
C CYS A 14 2.37 -6.75 10.15
N SER A 15 1.32 -7.54 9.85
CA SER A 15 1.33 -8.97 10.16
C SER A 15 2.04 -9.69 9.01
N PHE A 16 3.22 -10.20 9.31
CA PHE A 16 4.12 -10.71 8.30
C PHE A 16 3.60 -12.02 7.68
N PRO A 17 3.47 -12.16 6.34
CA PRO A 17 3.57 -11.13 5.32
C PRO A 17 2.30 -10.96 4.45
N GLY A 18 1.66 -9.80 4.55
CA GLY A 18 0.50 -9.42 3.75
C GLY A 18 0.79 -9.13 2.27
N TYR A 19 -0.29 -9.04 1.49
CA TYR A 19 -0.30 -8.60 0.09
C TYR A 19 -0.99 -7.24 -0.01
N ILE A 20 -0.53 -6.40 -0.93
CA ILE A 20 -1.09 -5.08 -1.20
C ILE A 20 -1.58 -5.05 -2.64
N PHE A 21 -2.89 -4.77 -2.79
CA PHE A 21 -3.55 -4.60 -4.08
C PHE A 21 -4.11 -3.17 -4.15
N ILE A 22 -3.69 -2.41 -5.15
CA ILE A 22 -4.15 -1.03 -5.39
C ILE A 22 -4.88 -1.01 -6.72
N ALA A 23 -6.19 -0.75 -6.68
CA ALA A 23 -7.04 -0.75 -7.87
C ALA A 23 -7.94 0.48 -7.92
N GLY A 24 -8.03 1.12 -9.09
CA GLY A 24 -8.85 2.32 -9.30
C GLY A 24 -8.32 3.23 -10.39
N ARG A 25 -8.67 4.52 -10.33
CA ARG A 25 -8.21 5.51 -11.31
C ARG A 25 -6.68 5.63 -11.30
N SER A 26 -6.07 5.69 -12.47
CA SER A 26 -4.61 5.77 -12.68
C SER A 26 -4.04 7.18 -12.52
N ASP A 27 -4.85 8.15 -12.10
CA ASP A 27 -4.44 9.54 -11.96
C ASP A 27 -3.52 9.76 -10.74
N ARG A 28 -4.05 10.29 -9.63
CA ARG A 28 -3.27 10.52 -8.41
C ARG A 28 -3.49 9.45 -7.36
N MET A 29 -4.55 8.64 -7.50
CA MET A 29 -4.93 7.67 -6.49
C MET A 29 -3.80 6.69 -6.12
N PRO A 30 -3.05 6.07 -7.06
CA PRO A 30 -2.03 5.09 -6.70
C PRO A 30 -0.88 5.72 -5.89
N GLU A 31 -0.48 6.95 -6.27
CA GLU A 31 0.57 7.70 -5.57
C GLU A 31 0.14 8.12 -4.17
N GLU A 32 -1.09 8.66 -4.04
CA GLU A 32 -1.66 9.09 -2.76
C GLU A 32 -1.84 7.90 -1.80
N VAL A 33 -2.33 6.76 -2.31
CA VAL A 33 -2.46 5.53 -1.52
C VAL A 33 -1.09 5.03 -1.06
N MET A 34 -0.09 4.99 -1.95
CA MET A 34 1.26 4.56 -1.57
C MET A 34 1.91 5.50 -0.54
N ALA A 35 1.70 6.81 -0.65
CA ALA A 35 2.19 7.77 0.33
C ALA A 35 1.58 7.52 1.72
N GLN A 36 0.26 7.32 1.78
CA GLN A 36 -0.45 7.01 3.03
C GLN A 36 -0.01 5.68 3.64
N LEU A 37 0.20 4.65 2.81
CA LEU A 37 0.69 3.37 3.30
C LEU A 37 2.10 3.46 3.89
N LYS A 38 3.00 4.25 3.28
CA LYS A 38 4.34 4.50 3.82
C LYS A 38 4.29 5.24 5.15
N GLU A 39 3.39 6.19 5.31
CA GLU A 39 3.14 6.90 6.57
C GLU A 39 2.73 5.91 7.67
N ILE A 40 1.73 5.06 7.42
CA ILE A 40 1.26 4.03 8.37
C ILE A 40 2.39 3.06 8.79
N VAL A 41 3.23 2.63 7.84
CA VAL A 41 4.36 1.74 8.14
C VAL A 41 5.41 2.46 9.00
N SER A 42 5.69 3.73 8.70
CA SER A 42 6.63 4.56 9.47
C SER A 42 6.14 4.81 10.89
N GLU A 43 4.85 5.09 11.08
CA GLU A 43 4.22 5.26 12.39
C GLU A 43 4.33 4.01 13.28
N ARG A 44 4.46 2.84 12.66
CA ARG A 44 4.67 1.55 13.36
C ARG A 44 6.14 1.25 13.65
N GLY A 45 7.04 2.20 13.40
CA GLY A 45 8.48 2.10 13.69
C GLY A 45 9.27 1.25 12.70
N LEU A 46 8.72 0.99 11.51
CA LEU A 46 9.40 0.28 10.43
C LEU A 46 9.94 1.27 9.40
N ASP A 47 11.03 0.90 8.73
CA ASP A 47 11.49 1.61 7.53
C ASP A 47 10.55 1.28 6.36
N ALA A 48 9.72 2.26 6.00
CA ALA A 48 8.71 2.10 4.95
C ALA A 48 9.32 1.79 3.58
N ASP A 49 10.45 2.41 3.22
CA ASP A 49 11.08 2.17 1.92
C ASP A 49 11.69 0.76 1.86
N ALA A 50 12.35 0.32 2.93
CA ALA A 50 12.85 -1.05 3.03
C ALA A 50 11.71 -2.08 3.02
N TYR A 51 10.59 -1.77 3.68
CA TYR A 51 9.41 -2.63 3.74
C TYR A 51 8.78 -2.83 2.36
N PHE A 52 8.51 -1.74 1.64
CA PHE A 52 7.89 -1.80 0.32
C PHE A 52 8.82 -2.44 -0.72
N ARG A 53 10.13 -2.16 -0.69
CA ARG A 53 11.11 -2.87 -1.53
C ARG A 53 11.08 -4.38 -1.32
N GLN A 54 10.90 -4.86 -0.09
CA GLN A 54 10.78 -6.29 0.19
C GLN A 54 9.47 -6.87 -0.33
N LEU A 55 8.36 -6.14 -0.26
CA LEU A 55 7.09 -6.59 -0.82
C LEU A 55 7.13 -6.64 -2.35
N GLU A 56 7.69 -5.63 -2.99
CA GLU A 56 7.90 -5.58 -4.46
C GLU A 56 8.79 -6.72 -4.94
N ALA A 57 9.93 -6.94 -4.27
CA ALA A 57 10.84 -8.05 -4.60
C ALA A 57 10.18 -9.44 -4.47
N LYS A 58 9.13 -9.55 -3.65
CA LYS A 58 8.35 -10.78 -3.44
C LYS A 58 7.07 -10.84 -4.30
N GLY A 59 6.83 -9.86 -5.18
CA GLY A 59 5.61 -9.78 -5.98
C GLY A 59 4.34 -9.60 -5.14
N ARG A 60 4.44 -8.95 -3.98
CA ARG A 60 3.33 -8.73 -3.03
C ARG A 60 2.71 -7.34 -3.11
N VAL A 61 3.10 -6.54 -4.09
CA VAL A 61 2.47 -5.26 -4.42
C VAL A 61 1.99 -5.36 -5.86
N GLN A 62 0.70 -5.15 -6.09
CA GLN A 62 0.10 -5.17 -7.42
C GLN A 62 -0.78 -3.95 -7.63
N PHE A 63 -0.66 -3.35 -8.82
CA PHE A 63 -1.42 -2.19 -9.25
C PHE A 63 -2.32 -2.57 -10.42
N GLU A 64 -3.62 -2.35 -10.29
CA GLU A 64 -4.64 -2.60 -11.31
C GLU A 64 -5.41 -1.29 -11.56
N THR A 65 -4.82 -0.38 -12.33
CA THR A 65 -5.32 0.99 -12.49
C THR A 65 -5.82 1.27 -13.90
N TRP A 66 -6.84 2.12 -14.04
CA TRP A 66 -7.46 2.47 -15.32
C TRP A 66 -7.67 3.98 -15.48
N GLY A 67 -7.69 4.46 -16.72
CA GLY A 67 -7.86 5.88 -17.09
C GLY A 67 -9.19 6.14 -17.79
#